data_AF-A0A1B6VZB7-F1
#
_entry.id   AF-A0A1B6VZB7-F1
#
_cell.length_a   1.000
_cell.length_b   1.000
_cell.length_c   1.000
_cell.angle_alpha   90.00
_cell.angle_beta   90.00
_cell.angle_gamma   90.00
#
_symmetry.space_group_name_H-M   'P 1'
#
loop_
_entity.id
_entity.type
_entity.pdbx_description
1 polymer ?
#
loop_
_entity_poly.entity_id
_entity_poly.type
_entity_poly.pdbx_seq_one_letter_code
_entity_poly.pdbx_strand_id
1 'polypeptide(L)' 'MTLQTVLDFWFSEENRPFWFAKSDEFDETIRRRFGCYPHRNAVLGRDSTAEELEFLQQEGSSF' A
#
# COMPACT_ATOMS: atom_id res chain seq x y z
N MET A 1 -4.15 -6.85 -3.91
CA MET A 1 -4.86 -5.54 -3.85
C MET A 1 -5.23 -5.14 -5.27
N THR A 2 -6.46 -4.68 -5.53
CA THR A 2 -6.85 -4.20 -6.87
C THR A 2 -6.83 -2.67 -6.94
N LEU A 3 -6.73 -2.11 -8.15
CA LEU A 3 -6.85 -0.66 -8.37
C LEU A 3 -8.20 -0.12 -7.85
N GLN A 4 -9.28 -0.89 -8.01
CA GLN A 4 -10.60 -0.51 -7.52
C GLN A 4 -10.61 -0.31 -5.99
N THR A 5 -9.91 -1.16 -5.23
CA THR A 5 -9.80 -0.99 -3.76
C THR A 5 -9.16 0.34 -3.36
N VAL A 6 -8.20 0.84 -4.14
CA VAL A 6 -7.57 2.14 -3.91
C VAL A 6 -8.54 3.28 -4.22
N LEU A 7 -9.27 3.17 -5.32
CA LEU A 7 -10.27 4.16 -5.73
C LEU A 7 -11.42 4.23 -4.70
N ASP A 8 -11.96 3.09 -4.31
CA ASP A 8 -13.05 3.01 -3.31
C ASP A 8 -12.62 3.61 -1.97
N PHE A 9 -11.36 3.39 -1.57
CA PHE A 9 -10.82 4.02 -0.38
C PHE A 9 -10.77 5.54 -0.54
N TRP A 10 -10.13 6.08 -1.59
CA TRP A 10 -9.95 7.52 -1.70
C TRP A 10 -11.26 8.29 -1.94
N PHE A 11 -12.19 7.70 -2.69
CA PHE A 11 -13.43 8.38 -3.09
C PHE A 11 -14.65 8.05 -2.21
N SER A 12 -14.46 7.36 -1.07
CA SER A 12 -15.52 7.24 -0.08
C SER A 12 -15.82 8.61 0.56
N GLU A 13 -17.09 8.88 0.84
CA GLU A 13 -17.52 10.12 1.50
C GLU A 13 -16.83 10.31 2.86
N GLU A 14 -16.52 9.21 3.54
CA GLU A 14 -15.79 9.18 4.82
C GLU A 14 -14.38 9.74 4.71
N ASN A 15 -13.70 9.54 3.58
CA ASN A 15 -12.31 9.92 3.40
C ASN A 15 -12.11 11.30 2.76
N ARG A 16 -13.17 11.89 2.18
CA ARG A 16 -13.14 13.22 1.56
C ARG A 16 -12.60 14.34 2.47
N PRO A 17 -12.93 14.40 3.78
CA PRO A 17 -12.38 15.43 4.66
C PRO A 17 -10.84 15.39 4.78
N PHE A 18 -10.22 14.24 4.50
CA PHE A 18 -8.79 14.04 4.68
C PHE A 18 -7.94 14.33 3.42
N TRP A 19 -8.54 14.61 2.26
CA TRP A 19 -7.79 14.77 0.99
C TRP A 19 -6.67 15.81 1.02
N PHE A 20 -6.83 16.86 1.81
CA PHE A 20 -5.82 17.91 1.99
C PHE A 20 -5.58 18.25 3.46
N ALA A 21 -6.20 17.51 4.38
CA ALA A 21 -6.02 17.71 5.81
C ALA A 21 -4.81 16.93 6.29
N LYS A 22 -3.95 17.57 7.08
CA LYS A 22 -2.89 16.87 7.77
C LYS A 22 -3.48 16.07 8.94
N SER A 23 -3.29 14.75 8.93
CA SER A 23 -3.70 13.87 10.03
C SER A 23 -2.74 12.68 10.13
N ASP A 24 -1.95 12.65 11.21
CA ASP A 24 -1.00 11.56 11.45
C ASP A 24 -1.72 10.21 11.63
N GLU A 25 -2.94 10.22 12.15
CA GLU A 25 -3.80 9.03 12.31
C GLU A 25 -4.31 8.51 10.97
N PHE A 26 -4.73 9.40 10.08
CA PHE A 26 -5.15 9.01 8.73
C PHE A 26 -3.97 8.49 7.91
N ASP A 27 -2.81 9.14 8.03
CA ASP A 27 -1.57 8.69 7.40
C ASP A 27 -1.16 7.29 7.88
N GLU A 28 -1.35 6.99 9.17
CA GLU A 28 -1.08 5.67 9.73
C GLU A 28 -2.04 4.62 9.18
N THR A 29 -3.31 4.98 8.98
CA THR A 29 -4.31 4.11 8.34
C THR A 29 -3.91 3.77 6.90
N ILE A 30 -3.46 4.77 6.13
CA ILE A 30 -2.94 4.57 4.77
C ILE A 30 -1.71 3.67 4.80
N ARG A 31 -0.73 3.93 5.68
CA ARG A 31 0.49 3.10 5.81
C ARG A 31 0.17 1.65 6.16
N ARG A 32 -0.76 1.40 7.08
CA ARG A 32 -1.14 0.03 7.46
C ARG A 32 -1.86 -0.71 6.34
N ARG A 33 -2.73 -0.01 5.60
CA ARG A 33 -3.56 -0.63 4.57
C ARG A 33 -2.83 -0.82 3.24
N PHE A 34 -1.93 0.10 2.90
CA PHE A 34 -1.31 0.20 1.56
C PHE A 34 0.21 0.21 1.58
N GLY A 35 0.85 0.23 2.76
CA GLY A 35 2.31 0.37 2.88
C GLY A 35 3.11 -0.90 2.65
N CYS A 36 2.50 -2.00 2.21
CA CYS A 36 3.25 -3.19 1.84
C CYS A 36 3.88 -3.00 0.45
N TYR A 37 5.20 -2.94 0.41
CA TYR A 37 6.01 -2.86 -0.80
C TYR A 37 7.03 -3.99 -0.76
N PRO A 38 6.74 -5.15 -1.38
CA PRO A 38 7.61 -6.33 -1.32
C PRO A 38 9.08 -6.05 -1.69
N HIS A 39 9.32 -5.12 -2.62
CA HIS A 39 10.66 -4.68 -3.01
C HIS A 39 11.49 -4.11 -1.86
N ARG A 40 10.84 -3.56 -0.82
CA ARG A 40 11.50 -2.96 0.34
C ARG A 40 11.70 -3.93 1.50
N ASN A 41 11.12 -5.13 1.45
CA ASN A 41 11.20 -6.09 2.55
C ASN A 41 12.64 -6.41 2.92
N ALA A 42 13.50 -6.71 1.93
CA ALA A 42 14.92 -6.97 2.15
C ALA A 42 15.67 -5.79 2.80
N VAL A 43 15.42 -4.56 2.34
CA VAL A 43 16.07 -3.34 2.90
C VAL A 43 15.58 -3.05 4.33
N LEU A 44 14.33 -3.40 4.63
CA LEU A 44 13.71 -3.20 5.94
C LEU A 44 13.92 -4.40 6.89
N GLY A 45 14.64 -5.44 6.47
CA GLY A 45 14.87 -6.66 7.26
C GLY A 45 13.60 -7.47 7.54
N ARG A 46 12.61 -7.40 6.65
CA ARG A 46 11.35 -8.16 6.75
C ARG A 46 11.41 -9.39 5.87
N ASP A 47 10.86 -10.49 6.36
CA ASP A 47 10.65 -11.69 5.54
C ASP A 47 9.50 -11.46 4.56
N SER A 48 9.73 -11.77 3.29
CA SER A 48 8.67 -11.76 2.27
C SER A 48 7.85 -13.04 2.31
N THR A 49 6.55 -12.96 2.04
CA THR A 49 5.70 -14.16 1.87
C THR A 49 5.99 -14.86 0.54
N ALA A 50 5.48 -16.08 0.37
CA ALA A 50 5.62 -16.82 -0.89
C ALA A 50 5.00 -16.06 -2.07
N GLU A 51 3.80 -15.50 -1.88
CA GLU A 51 3.09 -14.72 -2.89
C GLU A 51 3.83 -13.43 -3.25
N GLU A 52 4.49 -12.79 -2.27
CA GLU A 52 5.31 -11.62 -2.49
C GLU A 52 6.58 -11.96 -3.30
N LEU A 53 7.20 -13.11 -3.02
CA LEU A 53 8.35 -13.59 -3.80
C LEU A 53 7.97 -13.93 -5.25
N GLU A 54 6.80 -14.54 -5.46
CA GLU A 54 6.26 -14.79 -6.80
C GLU A 54 6.00 -13.48 -7.54
N PHE A 55 5.38 -12.49 -6.88
CA PHE A 55 5.17 -11.16 -7.44
C PHE A 55 6.47 -10.49 -7.87
N LEU A 56 7.53 -10.57 -7.04
CA LEU A 56 8.85 -10.00 -7.33
C LEU A 56 9.57 -10.63 -8.54
N GLN A 57 9.16 -11.83 -8.98
CA GLN A 57 9.75 -12.52 -10.13
C GLN A 57 9.04 -12.21 -11.46
N GLN A 58 7.86 -11.57 -11.42
CA GLN A 58 7.09 -11.27 -12.64
C GLN A 58 7.75 -10.17 -13.48
N GLU A 59 7.73 -10.29 -14.81
CA GLU A 59 8.18 -9.21 -15.70
C GLU A 59 7.29 -7.97 -15.51
N GLY A 60 7.91 -6.79 -15.39
CA GLY A 60 7.20 -5.54 -15.08
C GLY A 60 6.90 -5.31 -13.60
N SER A 61 7.31 -6.23 -12.71
CA SER A 61 7.25 -6.00 -11.26
C SER A 61 8.36 -5.08 -10.76
N SER A 62 9.45 -4.86 -11.50
CA SER A 62 10.49 -3.89 -11.09
C SER A 62 10.04 -2.45 -11.34
N PHE A 63 10.15 -1.61 -10.31
CA PHE A 63 10.01 -0.14 -10.40
C PHE A 63 11.33 0.54 -10.73
#